data_AF-A0AA38WQG1-F1
#
_entry.id   AF-A0AA38WQG1-F1
#
_cell.length_a   1.000
_cell.length_b   1.000
_cell.length_c   1.000
_cell.angle_alpha   90.00
_cell.angle_beta   90.00
_cell.angle_gamma   90.00
#
_symmetry.space_group_name_H-M   'P 1'
#
loop_
_entity.id
_entity.type
_entity.pdbx_description
1 polymer ?
#
loop_
_entity_poly.entity_id
_entity_poly.type
_entity_poly.pdbx_seq_one_letter_code
_entity_poly.pdbx_strand_id
1 'polypeptide(L)'
;MQRVTYLGPTDSTTEAEYIAAFDVAKEAVWLKNFLLDLRVVANVSRLIDIFRDNSGAVAQAKEPREHHKSRHVLRKYHLIREIIGRGDVRICKILTEDNVTDPLTKPLARVKHEAHANSIGMQYLDTSS
;
A
#
# COMPACT_ATOMS: atom_id res chain seq x y z
N MET A 1 31.50 -6.36 -11.47
CA MET A 1 30.92 -5.74 -10.25
C MET A 1 29.68 -4.95 -10.67
N GLN A 2 28.51 -5.60 -10.70
CA GLN A 2 27.26 -4.92 -11.08
C GLN A 2 26.79 -4.06 -9.91
N ARG A 3 26.71 -2.74 -10.15
CA ARG A 3 26.16 -1.78 -9.20
C ARG A 3 24.67 -2.04 -9.03
N VAL A 4 24.26 -2.23 -7.78
CA VAL A 4 22.89 -2.11 -7.31
C VAL A 4 22.43 -0.67 -7.57
N THR A 5 21.59 -0.44 -8.57
CA THR A 5 20.99 0.89 -8.79
C THR A 5 19.82 1.06 -7.84
N TYR A 6 20.08 1.80 -6.75
CA TYR A 6 19.04 2.37 -5.92
C TYR A 6 18.14 3.29 -6.76
N LEU A 7 16.84 3.14 -6.51
CA LEU A 7 15.68 3.87 -6.99
C LEU A 7 15.96 5.33 -7.38
N GLY A 8 15.66 5.70 -8.63
CA GLY A 8 15.56 7.11 -9.02
C GLY A 8 14.35 7.78 -8.36
N PRO A 9 14.42 9.08 -8.03
CA PRO A 9 13.31 9.81 -7.41
C PRO A 9 12.08 9.77 -8.31
N THR A 10 10.92 9.52 -7.71
CA THR A 10 9.61 9.62 -8.39
C THR A 10 9.27 11.10 -8.55
N ASP A 11 8.80 11.52 -9.73
CA ASP A 11 8.66 12.94 -10.09
C ASP A 11 7.47 13.64 -9.36
N SER A 12 6.68 12.90 -8.56
CA SER A 12 5.62 13.46 -7.72
C SER A 12 5.24 12.55 -6.54
N THR A 13 4.70 13.11 -5.45
CA THR A 13 4.13 12.38 -4.31
C THR A 13 3.08 11.35 -4.75
N THR A 14 2.29 11.69 -5.76
CA THR A 14 1.27 10.81 -6.34
C THR A 14 1.86 9.55 -6.97
N GLU A 15 3.01 9.66 -7.63
CA GLU A 15 3.68 8.51 -8.21
C GLU A 15 4.31 7.60 -7.14
N ALA A 16 4.92 8.19 -6.10
CA ALA A 16 5.47 7.45 -4.97
C ALA A 16 4.39 6.57 -4.30
N GLU A 17 3.24 7.16 -4.00
CA GLU A 17 2.14 6.44 -3.35
C GLU A 17 1.45 5.42 -4.26
N TYR A 18 1.45 5.67 -5.57
CA TYR A 18 1.03 4.67 -6.54
C TYR A 18 1.94 3.44 -6.51
N ILE A 19 3.26 3.67 -6.51
CA ILE A 19 4.25 2.58 -6.41
C ILE A 19 4.08 1.84 -5.09
N ALA A 20 3.88 2.56 -3.98
CA ALA A 20 3.60 1.94 -2.70
C ALA A 20 2.30 1.11 -2.72
N ALA A 21 1.24 1.59 -3.37
CA ALA A 21 0.00 0.82 -3.53
C ALA A 21 0.21 -0.45 -4.38
N PHE A 22 1.04 -0.38 -5.41
CA PHE A 22 1.43 -1.53 -6.22
C PHE A 22 2.19 -2.58 -5.40
N ASP A 23 3.18 -2.15 -4.62
CA ASP A 23 3.97 -3.08 -3.80
C ASP A 23 3.08 -3.75 -2.73
N VAL A 24 2.20 -2.99 -2.06
CA VAL A 24 1.23 -3.55 -1.11
C VAL A 24 0.24 -4.52 -1.80
N ALA A 25 -0.24 -4.21 -3.00
CA ALA A 25 -1.15 -5.10 -3.72
C ALA A 25 -0.52 -6.45 -4.05
N LYS A 26 0.77 -6.47 -4.43
CA LYS A 26 1.50 -7.72 -4.64
C LYS A 26 1.64 -8.53 -3.36
N GLU A 27 2.07 -7.89 -2.27
CA GLU A 27 2.24 -8.55 -0.97
C GLU A 27 0.91 -9.08 -0.43
N ALA A 28 -0.17 -8.32 -0.61
CA ALA A 28 -1.51 -8.73 -0.21
C ALA A 28 -1.97 -10.01 -0.95
N VAL A 29 -1.78 -10.05 -2.27
CA VAL A 29 -2.09 -11.25 -3.08
C VAL A 29 -1.21 -12.43 -2.68
N TRP A 30 0.09 -12.20 -2.47
CA TRP A 30 1.02 -13.24 -2.04
C TRP A 30 0.62 -13.82 -0.68
N LEU A 31 0.36 -12.96 0.32
CA LEU A 31 -0.04 -13.37 1.65
C LEU A 31 -1.37 -14.13 1.64
N LYS A 32 -2.33 -13.70 0.81
CA LYS A 32 -3.60 -14.42 0.62
C LYS A 32 -3.37 -15.83 0.10
N ASN A 33 -2.56 -15.99 -0.93
CA ASN A 33 -2.24 -17.31 -1.48
C ASN A 33 -1.49 -18.17 -0.47
N PHE A 34 -0.53 -17.59 0.24
CA PHE A 34 0.21 -18.28 1.29
C PHE A 34 -0.69 -18.82 2.41
N LEU A 35 -1.65 -18.02 2.88
CA LEU A 35 -2.61 -18.44 3.91
C LEU A 35 -3.57 -19.53 3.41
N LEU A 36 -3.96 -19.49 2.13
CA LEU A 36 -4.75 -20.55 1.48
C LEU A 36 -3.95 -21.86 1.41
N ASP A 37 -2.68 -21.79 1.03
CA ASP A 37 -1.79 -22.95 0.95
C ASP A 37 -1.56 -23.60 2.31
N LEU A 38 -1.44 -22.78 3.37
CA LEU A 38 -1.34 -23.27 4.75
C LEU A 38 -2.66 -23.84 5.30
N ARG A 39 -3.78 -23.69 4.58
CA ARG A 39 -5.13 -24.10 5.01
C ARG A 39 -5.55 -23.51 6.37
N VAL A 40 -4.97 -22.36 6.75
CA VAL A 40 -5.29 -21.65 7.99
C VAL A 40 -6.68 -21.00 7.89
N VAL A 41 -7.09 -20.66 6.67
CA VAL A 41 -8.40 -20.06 6.39
C VAL A 41 -9.13 -20.90 5.35
N ALA A 42 -10.30 -21.43 5.70
CA ALA A 42 -11.06 -22.34 4.84
C ALA A 42 -11.56 -21.67 3.53
N ASN A 43 -11.70 -20.33 3.52
CA ASN A 43 -12.08 -19.60 2.33
C ASN A 43 -11.69 -18.11 2.45
N VAL A 44 -10.71 -17.65 1.66
CA VAL A 44 -10.41 -16.21 1.51
C VAL A 44 -11.15 -15.68 0.28
N SER A 45 -12.49 -15.78 0.29
CA SER A 45 -13.33 -15.30 -0.81
C SER A 45 -13.36 -13.77 -0.90
N ARG A 46 -13.04 -13.08 0.19
CA ARG A 46 -13.08 -11.61 0.22
C ARG A 46 -11.87 -11.03 -0.53
N LEU A 47 -12.14 -10.01 -1.34
CA LEU A 47 -11.13 -9.13 -1.92
C LEU A 47 -10.43 -8.32 -0.81
N ILE A 48 -9.19 -7.90 -1.05
CA ILE A 48 -8.41 -7.14 -0.05
C ILE A 48 -8.60 -5.65 -0.28
N ASP A 49 -9.04 -4.94 0.76
CA ASP A 49 -9.17 -3.48 0.72
C ASP A 49 -7.80 -2.83 1.06
N ILE A 50 -7.25 -2.04 0.13
CA ILE A 50 -6.07 -1.20 0.35
C ILE A 50 -6.53 0.25 0.50
N PHE A 51 -6.26 0.85 1.65
CA PHE A 51 -6.65 2.23 1.94
C PHE A 51 -5.52 3.21 1.59
N ARG A 52 -5.87 4.30 0.88
CA ARG A 52 -4.97 5.40 0.52
C ARG A 52 -5.68 6.74 0.69
N ASP A 53 -5.00 7.72 1.25
CA ASP A 53 -5.53 9.08 1.47
C ASP A 53 -5.33 10.01 0.25
N ASN A 54 -4.37 9.70 -0.63
CA ASN A 54 -4.17 10.47 -1.85
C ASN A 54 -5.13 10.11 -2.98
N SER A 55 -6.01 11.08 -3.26
CA SER A 55 -6.99 11.02 -4.34
C SER A 55 -6.37 10.85 -5.73
N GLY A 56 -5.17 11.39 -5.96
CA GLY A 56 -4.42 11.26 -7.21
C GLY A 56 -3.95 9.84 -7.48
N ALA A 57 -3.43 9.14 -6.45
CA ALA A 57 -2.99 7.75 -6.58
C ALA A 57 -4.18 6.80 -6.78
N VAL A 58 -5.29 7.05 -6.07
CA VAL A 58 -6.56 6.33 -6.26
C VAL A 58 -7.10 6.54 -7.68
N ALA A 59 -7.11 7.77 -8.18
CA ALA A 59 -7.55 8.09 -9.53
C ALA A 59 -6.66 7.43 -10.58
N GLN A 60 -5.33 7.46 -10.41
CA GLN A 60 -4.38 6.82 -11.32
C GLN A 60 -4.53 5.29 -11.40
N ALA A 61 -4.94 4.64 -10.30
CA ALA A 61 -5.26 3.21 -10.32
C ALA A 61 -6.51 2.91 -11.15
N LYS A 62 -7.52 3.78 -11.10
CA LYS A 62 -8.80 3.61 -11.79
C LYS A 62 -8.77 4.08 -13.26
N GLU A 63 -8.08 5.19 -13.55
CA GLU A 63 -8.09 5.87 -14.84
C GLU A 63 -6.66 6.04 -15.40
N PRO A 64 -6.39 5.53 -16.62
CA PRO A 64 -5.15 5.82 -17.33
C PRO A 64 -5.07 7.29 -17.73
N ARG A 65 -4.12 8.01 -17.13
CA ARG A 65 -3.65 9.30 -17.68
C ARG A 65 -2.35 9.05 -18.41
N GLU A 66 -2.31 9.39 -19.70
CA GLU A 66 -1.10 9.31 -20.49
C GLU A 66 -0.12 10.41 -20.08
N HIS A 67 1.01 9.98 -19.51
CA HIS A 67 2.17 10.81 -19.23
C HIS A 67 3.40 10.05 -19.74
N HIS A 68 4.43 10.76 -20.17
CA HIS A 68 5.72 10.17 -20.57
C HIS A 68 6.42 9.57 -19.34
N LYS A 69 6.01 8.35 -18.95
CA LYS A 69 6.58 7.59 -17.84
C LYS A 69 7.58 6.56 -18.35
N SER A 70 8.54 6.21 -17.52
CA SER A 70 9.50 5.15 -17.81
C SER A 70 8.79 3.80 -18.02
N ARG A 71 9.39 2.91 -18.83
CA ARG A 71 8.80 1.58 -19.13
C ARG A 71 8.53 0.74 -17.88
N HIS A 72 9.39 0.85 -16.86
CA HIS A 72 9.23 0.08 -15.62
C HIS A 72 8.03 0.56 -14.81
N VAL A 73 7.78 1.88 -14.79
CA VAL A 73 6.60 2.46 -14.15
C VAL A 73 5.35 1.98 -14.87
N LEU A 74 5.26 2.11 -16.20
CA LEU A 74 4.10 1.63 -16.98
C LEU A 74 3.74 0.16 -16.70
N ARG A 75 4.72 -0.72 -16.56
CA ARG A 75 4.46 -2.13 -16.18
C ARG A 75 3.80 -2.26 -14.80
N LYS A 76 4.26 -1.50 -13.79
CA LYS A 76 3.60 -1.47 -12.46
C LYS A 76 2.16 -1.01 -12.58
N TYR A 77 1.90 -0.02 -13.46
CA TYR A 77 0.54 0.47 -13.72
C TYR A 77 -0.38 -0.59 -14.30
N HIS A 78 0.10 -1.35 -15.29
CA HIS A 78 -0.70 -2.42 -15.89
C HIS A 78 -0.98 -3.54 -14.89
N LEU A 79 0.03 -3.97 -14.12
CA LEU A 79 -0.11 -5.10 -13.22
C LEU A 79 -1.06 -4.82 -12.06
N ILE A 80 -1.01 -3.65 -11.41
CA ILE A 80 -1.98 -3.35 -10.34
C ILE A 80 -3.42 -3.27 -10.88
N ARG A 81 -3.61 -2.78 -12.10
CA ARG A 81 -4.93 -2.76 -12.75
C ARG A 81 -5.44 -4.16 -13.06
N GLU A 82 -4.56 -5.06 -13.48
CA GLU A 82 -4.89 -6.47 -13.65
C GLU A 82 -5.33 -7.10 -12.33
N ILE A 83 -4.58 -6.87 -11.24
CA ILE A 83 -4.93 -7.35 -9.89
C ILE A 83 -6.31 -6.81 -9.45
N ILE A 84 -6.57 -5.52 -9.66
CA ILE A 84 -7.86 -4.91 -9.37
C ILE A 84 -8.97 -5.49 -10.25
N GLY A 85 -8.70 -5.67 -11.55
CA GLY A 85 -9.63 -6.22 -12.53
C GLY A 85 -10.02 -7.67 -12.27
N ARG A 86 -9.11 -8.47 -11.71
CA ARG A 86 -9.41 -9.82 -11.21
C ARG A 86 -10.27 -9.84 -9.95
N GLY A 87 -10.40 -8.70 -9.28
CA GLY A 87 -11.09 -8.60 -7.99
C GLY A 87 -10.28 -9.11 -6.81
N ASP A 88 -8.96 -9.28 -6.97
CA ASP A 88 -8.08 -9.71 -5.88
C ASP A 88 -7.98 -8.62 -4.79
N VAL A 89 -7.94 -7.36 -5.25
CA VAL A 89 -7.70 -6.18 -4.43
C VAL A 89 -8.61 -5.03 -4.86
N ARG A 90 -9.00 -4.17 -3.93
CA ARG A 90 -9.68 -2.89 -4.18
C ARG A 90 -8.91 -1.76 -3.51
N ILE A 91 -8.67 -0.68 -4.25
CA ILE A 91 -8.09 0.54 -3.68
C ILE A 91 -9.21 1.49 -3.25
N CYS A 92 -9.24 1.78 -1.95
CA CYS A 92 -10.24 2.59 -1.27
C CYS A 92 -9.63 3.91 -0.82
N LYS A 93 -10.39 5.00 -0.95
CA LYS A 93 -10.00 6.28 -0.37
C LYS A 93 -10.30 6.26 1.12
N ILE A 94 -9.36 6.75 1.94
CA ILE A 94 -9.56 6.99 3.38
C ILE A 94 -9.22 8.46 3.69
N LEU A 95 -9.72 9.00 4.80
CA LEU A 95 -9.28 10.30 5.28
C LEU A 95 -7.87 10.18 5.87
N THR A 96 -7.03 11.20 5.70
CA THR A 96 -5.69 11.27 6.32
C THR A 96 -5.76 11.22 7.85
N GLU A 97 -6.90 11.57 8.45
CA GLU A 97 -7.12 11.45 9.89
C GLU A 97 -7.39 10.02 10.33
N ASP A 98 -7.84 9.15 9.42
CA ASP A 98 -8.16 7.74 9.69
C ASP A 98 -7.07 6.79 9.15
N ASN A 99 -6.06 7.32 8.46
CA ASN A 99 -4.98 6.50 7.90
C ASN A 99 -3.98 6.09 8.99
N VAL A 100 -4.24 4.96 9.64
CA VAL A 100 -3.40 4.38 10.70
C VAL A 100 -1.98 4.01 10.26
N THR A 101 -1.67 4.08 8.96
CA THR A 101 -0.31 3.87 8.42
C THR A 101 0.53 5.14 8.36
N ASP A 102 -0.08 6.32 8.53
CA ASP A 102 0.63 7.60 8.52
C ASP A 102 1.81 7.66 9.51
N PRO A 103 1.70 7.17 10.77
CA PRO A 103 2.83 7.16 11.70
C PRO A 103 4.07 6.42 11.19
N LEU A 104 3.88 5.43 10.32
CA LEU A 104 4.96 4.60 9.77
C LEU A 104 5.66 5.25 8.57
N THR A 105 5.07 6.30 8.00
CA THR A 105 5.51 6.89 6.72
C THR A 105 5.74 8.40 6.78
N LYS A 106 5.22 9.07 7.82
CA LYS A 106 5.25 10.53 7.99
C LYS A 106 5.65 10.89 9.42
N PRO A 107 6.41 11.98 9.62
CA PRO A 107 6.57 12.56 10.94
C PRO A 107 5.25 13.20 11.39
N LEU A 108 4.64 12.67 12.46
CA LEU A 108 3.40 13.19 13.04
C LEU A 108 3.65 13.82 14.41
N ALA A 109 2.78 14.76 14.79
CA ALA A 109 2.74 15.25 16.16
C ALA A 109 2.40 14.11 17.13
N ARG A 110 3.03 14.14 18.32
CA ARG A 110 2.97 13.06 19.33
C ARG A 110 1.56 12.54 19.59
N VAL A 111 0.59 13.43 19.81
CA VAL A 111 -0.81 13.04 20.10
C VAL A 111 -1.42 12.21 18.98
N LYS A 112 -1.22 12.62 17.72
CA LYS A 112 -1.75 11.88 16.55
C LYS A 112 -1.00 10.56 16.34
N HIS A 113 0.32 10.57 16.57
CA HIS A 113 1.13 9.36 16.50
C HIS A 113 0.68 8.32 17.55
N GLU A 114 0.49 8.71 18.81
CA GLU A 114 0.05 7.83 19.91
C GLU A 114 -1.36 7.28 19.65
N ALA A 115 -2.29 8.11 19.17
CA ALA A 115 -3.65 7.66 18.82
C ALA A 115 -3.64 6.56 17.75
N HIS A 116 -2.87 6.76 16.68
CA HIS A 116 -2.73 5.74 15.63
C HIS A 116 -1.96 4.51 16.10
N ALA A 117 -0.88 4.67 16.87
CA ALA A 117 -0.11 3.55 17.42
C ALA A 117 -0.99 2.63 18.29
N ASN A 118 -1.84 3.23 19.14
CA ASN A 118 -2.81 2.48 19.91
C ASN A 118 -3.84 1.77 19.02
N SER A 119 -4.30 2.41 17.94
CA SER A 119 -5.27 1.80 17.00
C SER A 119 -4.73 0.56 16.26
N ILE A 120 -3.41 0.49 16.03
CA ILE A 120 -2.74 -0.67 15.42
C ILE A 120 -2.28 -1.70 16.46
N GLY A 121 -2.61 -1.50 17.75
CA GLY A 121 -2.25 -2.40 18.84
C GLY A 121 -0.79 -2.29 19.29
N MET A 122 -0.08 -1.23 18.92
CA MET A 122 1.28 -0.98 19.37
C MET A 122 1.26 -0.45 20.79
N GLN A 123 1.79 -1.23 21.74
CA GLN A 123 1.86 -0.87 23.15
C GLN A 123 3.32 -0.81 23.59
N TYR A 124 3.64 0.14 24.48
CA TYR A 124 4.91 0.11 25.19
C TYR A 124 4.89 -1.10 26.12
N LEU A 125 5.93 -1.93 26.04
CA LEU A 125 6.17 -2.92 27.08
C LEU A 125 6.64 -2.17 28.30
N ASP A 126 5.88 -2.23 29.39
CA ASP A 126 6.34 -1.75 30.69
C ASP A 126 7.54 -2.60 31.09
N THR A 127 8.74 -2.09 30.84
CA THR A 127 9.98 -2.61 31.41
C THR A 127 10.07 -2.16 32.86
N SER A 128 9.14 -2.64 33.68
CA SER A 128 9.19 -2.53 35.14
C SER A 128 9.35 -3.95 35.69
N SER A 129 10.58 -4.40 35.82
CA SER A 129 10.97 -5.55 36.65
C SER A 129 11.59 -5.03 37.95
#